data_AF-A0A6I1FBD3-F1
#
_entry.id   AF-A0A6I1FBD3-F1
#
_cell.length_a   1.000
_cell.length_b   1.000
_cell.length_c   1.000
_cell.angle_alpha   90.00
_cell.angle_beta   90.00
_cell.angle_gamma   90.00
#
_symmetry.space_group_name_H-M   'P 1'
#
loop_
_entity.id
_entity.type
_entity.pdbx_description
1 polymer ?
#
loop_
_entity_poly.entity_id
_entity_poly.type
_entity_poly.pdbx_seq_one_letter_code
_entity_poly.pdbx_strand_id
1 'polypeptide(L)'
;MYIGISFNMERYRDIEESLGVYSDILDKKLKMYLLADLNLLELHLQFIDKSSIDRVLLYDYKELGTWENFKQFSNVCKKYGVEWGIVKEDI
;
A
#
# COMPACT_ATOMS: atom_id res chain seq x y z
N MET A 1 -0.06 4.77 11.68
CA MET A 1 0.01 3.38 11.18
C MET A 1 0.32 3.38 9.70
N TYR A 2 1.01 2.36 9.21
CA TYR A 2 1.28 2.18 7.79
C TYR A 2 0.31 1.14 7.21
N ILE A 3 -0.11 1.35 5.96
CA ILE A 3 -0.93 0.39 5.21
C ILE A 3 -0.07 -0.14 4.07
N GLY A 4 0.28 -1.42 4.11
CA GLY A 4 0.99 -2.09 3.02
C GLY A 4 0.00 -2.69 2.04
N ILE A 5 0.29 -2.58 0.75
CA ILE A 5 -0.55 -3.08 -0.33
C ILE A 5 0.31 -3.88 -1.29
N SER A 6 -0.21 -5.07 -1.64
CA SER A 6 0.31 -5.85 -2.76
C SER A 6 -0.82 -6.47 -3.58
N PHE A 7 -0.58 -6.62 -4.88
CA PHE A 7 -1.41 -7.32 -5.85
C PHE A 7 -0.82 -8.68 -6.23
N ASN A 8 0.37 -9.01 -5.72
CA ASN A 8 1.07 -10.25 -6.01
C ASN A 8 0.79 -11.31 -4.94
N MET A 9 -0.20 -12.16 -5.20
CA MET A 9 -0.58 -13.23 -4.27
C MET A 9 0.53 -14.26 -4.06
N GLU A 10 1.31 -14.57 -5.10
CA GLU A 10 2.37 -15.59 -5.03
C GLU A 10 3.50 -15.18 -4.08
N ARG A 11 3.77 -13.87 -4.01
CA ARG A 11 4.85 -13.29 -3.20
C ARG A 11 4.36 -12.58 -1.95
N TYR A 12 3.08 -12.67 -1.63
CA TYR A 12 2.45 -11.84 -0.60
C TYR A 12 3.18 -11.88 0.75
N ARG A 13 3.65 -13.06 1.19
CA ARG A 13 4.38 -13.21 2.46
C ARG A 13 5.74 -12.52 2.43
N ASP A 14 6.53 -12.74 1.38
CA ASP A 14 7.85 -12.12 1.23
C ASP A 14 7.72 -10.59 1.20
N ILE A 15 6.65 -10.10 0.58
CA ILE A 15 6.31 -8.69 0.50
C ILE A 15 5.87 -8.15 1.86
N GLU A 16 5.02 -8.87 2.57
CA GLU A 16 4.61 -8.53 3.93
C GLU A 16 5.81 -8.40 4.86
N GLU A 17 6.75 -9.35 4.80
CA GLU A 17 8.01 -9.30 5.54
C GLU A 17 8.86 -8.08 5.13
N SER A 18 9.02 -7.85 3.83
CA SER A 18 9.80 -6.72 3.31
C SER A 18 9.23 -5.38 3.78
N LEU A 19 7.92 -5.16 3.60
CA LEU A 19 7.25 -3.94 4.05
C LEU A 19 7.24 -3.82 5.58
N GLY A 20 7.19 -4.95 6.30
CA GLY A 20 7.30 -5.00 7.75
C GLY A 20 8.63 -4.42 8.24
N VAL A 21 9.74 -4.78 7.59
CA VAL A 21 11.06 -4.18 7.88
C VAL A 21 11.03 -2.66 7.70
N TYR A 22 10.41 -2.15 6.62
CA TYR A 22 10.28 -0.69 6.43
C TYR A 22 9.46 -0.01 7.54
N SER A 23 8.40 -0.66 8.02
CA SER A 23 7.61 -0.09 9.10
C SER A 23 8.32 -0.11 10.45
N ASP A 24 9.07 -1.19 10.72
CA ASP A 24 9.82 -1.37 11.96
C ASP A 24 10.98 -0.37 12.07
N ILE A 25 11.66 -0.06 10.97
CA ILE A 25 12.68 1.00 10.91
C ILE A 25 12.13 2.36 11.36
N LEU A 26 10.84 2.60 11.12
CA LEU A 26 10.18 3.85 11.44
C LEU A 26 9.43 3.81 12.78
N ASP A 27 9.53 2.70 13.53
CA ASP A 27 8.77 2.42 14.76
C ASP A 27 7.26 2.59 14.55
N LYS A 28 6.77 2.14 13.39
CA LYS A 28 5.36 2.22 12.98
C LYS A 28 4.78 0.83 12.80
N LYS A 29 3.53 0.66 13.20
CA LYS A 29 2.78 -0.57 12.92
C LYS A 29 2.35 -0.62 11.46
N LEU A 30 2.73 -1.67 10.74
CA LEU A 30 2.17 -2.02 9.43
C LEU A 30 0.88 -2.84 9.58
N LYS A 31 -0.11 -2.53 8.75
CA LYS A 31 -1.19 -3.45 8.39
C LYS A 31 -1.07 -3.76 6.91
N MET A 32 -0.80 -5.02 6.59
CA MET A 32 -0.68 -5.48 5.21
C MET A 32 -2.05 -5.90 4.68
N TYR A 33 -2.33 -5.56 3.42
CA TYR A 33 -3.52 -5.98 2.70
C TYR A 33 -3.13 -6.52 1.32
N LEU A 34 -3.52 -7.76 1.05
CA LEU A 34 -3.55 -8.27 -0.32
C LEU A 34 -4.75 -7.65 -1.01
N LEU A 35 -4.50 -6.82 -2.01
CA LEU A 35 -5.56 -6.22 -2.82
C LEU A 35 -5.59 -6.89 -4.18
N ALA A 36 -6.71 -7.51 -4.51
CA ALA A 36 -6.96 -7.97 -5.88
C ALA A 36 -7.29 -6.79 -6.82
N ASP A 37 -7.70 -5.64 -6.26
CA ASP A 37 -8.17 -4.46 -7.01
C ASP A 37 -8.15 -3.18 -6.15
N LEU A 38 -8.02 -2.03 -6.80
CA LEU A 38 -7.96 -0.69 -6.18
C LEU A 38 -9.28 -0.27 -5.54
N ASN A 39 -10.42 -0.82 -5.98
CA ASN A 39 -11.72 -0.56 -5.33
C ASN A 39 -11.73 -1.01 -3.86
N LEU A 40 -10.96 -2.05 -3.51
CA LEU A 40 -10.84 -2.51 -2.13
C LEU A 40 -10.02 -1.54 -1.26
N LEU A 41 -8.99 -0.91 -1.84
CA LEU A 41 -8.27 0.17 -1.17
C LEU A 41 -9.22 1.33 -0.83
N GLU A 42 -9.96 1.77 -1.84
CA GLU A 42 -10.92 2.87 -1.69
C GLU A 42 -11.97 2.57 -0.62
N LEU A 43 -12.54 1.36 -0.65
CA LEU A 43 -13.50 0.91 0.35
C LEU A 43 -12.88 0.91 1.76
N HIS A 44 -11.65 0.41 1.91
CA HIS A 44 -10.96 0.41 3.20
C HIS A 44 -10.74 1.83 3.72
N LEU A 45 -10.22 2.73 2.87
CA LEU A 45 -9.99 4.13 3.21
C LEU A 45 -11.30 4.85 3.55
N GLN A 46 -12.43 4.47 2.95
CA GLN A 46 -13.73 5.05 3.26
C GLN A 46 -14.13 4.84 4.74
N PHE A 47 -13.90 3.64 5.29
CA PHE A 47 -14.39 3.26 6.62
C PHE A 47 -13.41 3.47 7.78
N ILE A 48 -12.12 3.59 7.50
CA ILE A 48 -11.11 3.83 8.54
C ILE A 48 -11.00 5.32 8.89
N ASP A 49 -10.49 5.64 10.07
CA ASP A 49 -10.03 6.99 10.43
C ASP A 49 -8.70 7.31 9.71
N LYS A 50 -8.72 8.33 8.85
CA LYS A 50 -7.59 8.69 7.98
C LYS A 50 -6.45 9.27 8.80
N SER A 51 -6.76 9.94 9.92
CA SER A 51 -5.74 10.50 10.82
C SER A 51 -4.89 9.42 11.49
N SER A 52 -5.38 8.18 11.52
CA SER A 52 -4.61 7.03 12.02
C SER A 52 -3.61 6.47 11.01
N ILE A 53 -3.70 6.89 9.74
CA ILE A 53 -2.84 6.44 8.64
C ILE A 53 -1.74 7.47 8.43
N ASP A 54 -0.49 7.07 8.65
CA ASP A 54 0.67 7.89 8.31
C ASP A 54 0.91 7.84 6.79
N ARG A 55 0.88 6.62 6.21
CA ARG A 55 1.19 6.40 4.79
C ARG A 55 0.65 5.07 4.26
N VAL A 56 0.32 5.07 2.98
CA VAL A 56 0.04 3.87 2.18
C VAL A 56 1.30 3.47 1.39
N LEU A 57 1.78 2.25 1.55
CA LEU A 57 2.94 1.71 0.85
C LEU A 57 2.49 0.71 -0.21
N LEU A 58 2.83 0.98 -1.47
CA LEU A 58 2.72 0.02 -2.56
C LEU A 58 4.06 -0.72 -2.68
N TYR A 59 4.03 -2.05 -2.62
CA TYR A 59 5.19 -2.86 -2.98
C TYR A 59 5.29 -2.95 -4.51
N ASP A 60 6.43 -2.52 -5.06
CA ASP A 60 6.79 -2.41 -6.47
C ASP A 60 5.67 -1.85 -7.40
N TYR A 61 5.96 -0.76 -8.09
CA TYR A 61 5.03 -0.18 -9.06
C TYR A 61 4.64 -1.15 -10.19
N LYS A 62 5.48 -2.17 -10.47
CA LYS A 62 5.18 -3.21 -11.46
C LYS A 62 3.96 -4.05 -11.10
N GLU A 63 3.63 -4.17 -9.81
CA GLU A 63 2.45 -4.94 -9.37
C GLU A 63 1.13 -4.38 -9.90
N LEU A 64 1.07 -3.07 -10.11
CA LEU A 64 -0.10 -2.44 -10.70
C LEU A 64 -0.24 -2.74 -12.19
N GLY A 65 0.80 -3.27 -12.85
CA GLY A 65 0.82 -3.69 -14.25
C GLY A 65 0.77 -2.55 -15.27
N THR A 66 -0.07 -1.52 -15.04
CA THR A 66 -0.28 -0.40 -15.98
C THR A 66 -0.12 0.96 -15.30
N TRP A 67 0.27 1.95 -16.11
CA TRP A 67 0.32 3.34 -15.68
C TRP A 67 -1.06 3.89 -15.27
N GLU A 68 -2.14 3.37 -15.86
CA GLU A 68 -3.50 3.77 -15.52
C GLU A 68 -3.87 3.33 -14.11
N ASN A 69 -3.52 2.09 -13.73
CA ASN A 69 -3.71 1.61 -12.36
C ASN A 69 -2.89 2.42 -11.35
N PHE A 70 -1.67 2.84 -11.71
CA PHE A 70 -0.88 3.74 -10.88
C PHE A 70 -1.53 5.12 -10.69
N LYS A 71 -2.05 5.72 -11.76
CA LYS A 71 -2.82 6.96 -11.64
C LYS A 71 -4.03 6.79 -10.75
N GLN A 72 -4.77 5.71 -10.91
CA GLN A 72 -5.94 5.39 -10.09
C GLN A 72 -5.56 5.25 -8.61
N PHE A 73 -4.49 4.50 -8.31
CA PHE A 73 -3.94 4.37 -6.95
C PHE A 73 -3.60 5.74 -6.34
N SER A 74 -2.83 6.56 -7.05
CA SER A 74 -2.46 7.91 -6.60
C SER A 74 -3.70 8.79 -6.41
N ASN A 75 -4.70 8.69 -7.29
CA ASN A 75 -5.94 9.44 -7.20
C ASN A 75 -6.78 9.02 -6.00
N VAL A 76 -6.87 7.73 -5.70
CA VAL A 76 -7.53 7.21 -4.49
C VAL A 76 -6.84 7.77 -3.25
N CYS A 77 -5.52 7.64 -3.15
CA CYS A 77 -4.80 8.16 -1.98
C CYS A 77 -4.99 9.68 -1.81
N LYS A 78 -4.91 10.43 -2.91
CA LYS A 78 -5.15 11.89 -2.93
C LYS A 78 -6.58 12.25 -2.55
N LYS A 79 -7.58 11.51 -3.03
CA LYS A 79 -9.01 11.71 -2.72
C LYS A 79 -9.27 11.61 -1.22
N TYR A 80 -8.59 10.70 -0.52
CA TYR A 80 -8.73 10.49 0.92
C TYR A 80 -7.72 11.27 1.76
N GLY A 81 -6.86 12.10 1.14
CA GLY A 81 -5.87 12.90 1.84
C GLY A 81 -4.79 12.09 2.56
N VAL A 82 -4.51 10.87 2.09
CA VAL A 82 -3.47 10.01 2.66
C VAL A 82 -2.20 10.10 1.82
N GLU A 83 -1.05 10.19 2.49
CA GLU A 83 0.24 10.10 1.81
C GLU A 83 0.46 8.68 1.31
N TRP A 84 1.22 8.55 0.22
CA TRP A 84 1.60 7.26 -0.34
C TRP A 84 3.06 7.21 -0.78
N GLY A 85 3.62 6.01 -0.82
CA GLY A 85 4.98 5.75 -1.28
C GLY A 85 5.08 4.39 -1.96
N ILE A 86 6.13 4.23 -2.78
CA ILE A 86 6.44 2.97 -3.44
C ILE A 86 7.72 2.42 -2.80
N VAL A 87 7.64 1.20 -2.31
CA VAL A 87 8.79 0.43 -1.87
C VAL A 87 9.19 -0.48 -3.02
N LYS A 88 10.42 -0.34 -3.51
CA LYS A 88 10.92 -1.22 -4.56
C LYS A 88 11.43 -2.52 -3.92
N GLU A 89 11.29 -3.60 -4.65
CA GLU A 89 12.12 -4.77 -4.43
C GLU A 89 13.59 -4.34 -4.60
N ASP A 90 14.37 -4.35 -3.53
CA ASP A 90 15.82 -4.24 -3.63
C ASP A 90 16.31 -5.44 -4.47
N ILE A 91 17.02 -5.14 -5.56
CA ILE A 91 17.60 -6.12 -6.50
C ILE A 91 18.67 -6.96 -5.81
#